data_AF-A0A2U0TD14-F1
#
_entry.id   AF-A0A2U0TD14-F1
#
_cell.length_a   1.000
_cell.length_b   1.000
_cell.length_c   1.000
_cell.angle_alpha   90.00
_cell.angle_beta   90.00
_cell.angle_gamma   90.00
#
_symmetry.space_group_name_H-M   'P 1'
#
loop_
_entity.id
_entity.type
_entity.pdbx_description
1 polymer ?
#
loop_
_entity_poly.entity_id
_entity_poly.type
_entity_poly.pdbx_seq_one_letter_code
_entity_poly.pdbx_strand_id
1 'polypeptide(L)'
;MMYREGAYVIEPVFPTTMGYEGAGVVTAVGTNVREFSVGDKVSVIPSFMFTEYGTYGEIVNMPVHAVVKHPENLTMEQAAASWMMFVTAYGGLIEFGKVQKGDFVVLGGATSSVGIAAIQIAKMQGANVIALSRTHAKGDVLLQKGADFVIATKEDDVTCRLSHHTSESITGTSTSTPTTVANAAPECKPNKEIATANSKKLLVPIKHAGAEISCGNLSYFAKT
;
A
#
# COMPACT_ATOMS: atom_id res chain seq x y z
N MET A 1 -15.72 -7.14 9.66
CA MET A 1 -14.90 -6.01 10.18
C MET A 1 -14.34 -6.46 11.51
N MET A 2 -13.03 -6.69 11.62
CA MET A 2 -12.41 -7.38 12.77
C MET A 2 -12.78 -6.75 14.12
N TYR A 3 -12.78 -5.41 14.22
CA TYR A 3 -13.14 -4.72 15.47
C TYR A 3 -14.59 -4.96 15.88
N ARG A 4 -15.52 -4.90 14.92
CA ARG A 4 -16.97 -5.16 15.16
C ARG A 4 -17.24 -6.61 15.56
N GLU A 5 -16.40 -7.54 15.12
CA GLU A 5 -16.54 -8.98 15.40
C GLU A 5 -15.78 -9.42 16.66
N GLY A 6 -15.14 -8.49 17.40
CA GLY A 6 -14.31 -8.82 18.56
C GLY A 6 -13.02 -9.57 18.22
N ALA A 7 -12.60 -9.53 16.96
CA ALA A 7 -11.44 -10.25 16.42
C ALA A 7 -10.26 -9.31 16.10
N TYR A 8 -10.25 -8.11 16.67
CA TYR A 8 -9.17 -7.14 16.52
C TYR A 8 -8.25 -7.15 17.73
N VAL A 9 -7.02 -6.64 17.55
CA VAL A 9 -6.01 -6.60 18.63
C VAL A 9 -6.37 -5.62 19.75
N ILE A 10 -7.29 -4.70 19.50
CA ILE A 10 -7.85 -3.78 20.49
C ILE A 10 -9.24 -4.28 20.85
N GLU A 11 -9.46 -4.55 22.14
CA GLU A 11 -10.76 -4.96 22.66
C GLU A 11 -11.70 -3.76 22.78
N PRO A 12 -12.97 -3.90 22.36
CA PRO A 12 -13.94 -2.82 22.46
C PRO A 12 -14.40 -2.62 23.90
N VAL A 13 -14.33 -1.38 24.39
CA VAL A 13 -14.97 -0.94 25.64
C VAL A 13 -16.31 -0.30 25.29
N PHE A 14 -17.41 -0.88 25.78
CA PHE A 14 -18.76 -0.41 25.44
C PHE A 14 -19.26 0.72 26.38
N PRO A 15 -20.03 1.70 25.85
CA PRO A 15 -20.35 1.91 24.43
C PRO A 15 -19.13 2.40 23.63
N THR A 16 -18.92 1.84 22.43
CA THR A 16 -17.79 2.22 21.54
C THR A 16 -18.30 2.86 20.26
N THR A 17 -17.52 3.79 19.72
CA THR A 17 -17.70 4.33 18.37
C THR A 17 -16.99 3.48 17.31
N MET A 18 -17.22 3.81 16.03
CA MET A 18 -16.58 3.17 14.87
C MET A 18 -16.29 4.21 13.78
N GLY A 19 -15.52 3.79 12.78
CA GLY A 19 -15.10 4.64 11.67
C GLY A 19 -13.76 5.32 11.95
N TYR A 20 -13.03 5.66 10.89
CA TYR A 20 -11.66 6.16 11.03
C TYR A 20 -11.31 7.32 10.09
N GLU A 21 -12.10 7.53 9.04
CA GLU A 21 -11.95 8.63 8.09
C GLU A 21 -13.34 9.14 7.67
N GLY A 22 -13.39 10.30 7.02
CA GLY A 22 -14.63 10.90 6.55
C GLY A 22 -14.43 12.27 5.92
N ALA A 23 -15.53 12.90 5.50
CA ALA A 23 -15.57 14.27 5.02
C ALA A 23 -16.88 14.93 5.41
N GLY A 24 -16.88 16.24 5.60
CA GLY A 24 -18.06 16.96 6.06
C GLY A 24 -17.84 18.46 6.16
N VAL A 25 -18.73 19.12 6.91
CA VAL A 25 -18.71 20.56 7.14
C VAL A 25 -18.59 20.83 8.63
N VAL A 26 -17.74 21.77 9.01
CA VAL A 26 -17.56 22.18 10.42
C VAL A 26 -18.84 22.87 10.91
N THR A 27 -19.45 22.31 11.95
CA THR A 27 -20.67 22.88 12.59
C THR A 27 -20.38 23.61 13.89
N ALA A 28 -19.26 23.29 14.55
CA ALA A 28 -18.78 23.96 15.76
C ALA A 28 -17.25 23.81 15.88
N VAL A 29 -16.61 24.72 16.60
CA VAL A 29 -15.17 24.67 16.89
C VAL A 29 -14.89 24.86 18.38
N GLY A 30 -13.88 24.17 18.90
CA GLY A 30 -13.43 24.35 20.28
C GLY A 30 -12.76 25.72 20.49
N THR A 31 -12.74 26.20 21.73
CA THR A 31 -12.25 27.56 22.09
C THR A 31 -10.83 27.87 21.62
N ASN A 32 -9.99 26.84 21.50
CA ASN A 32 -8.58 26.96 21.14
C ASN A 32 -8.28 26.60 19.66
N VAL A 33 -9.29 26.27 18.86
CA VAL A 33 -9.12 25.97 17.44
C VAL A 33 -9.09 27.28 16.65
N ARG A 34 -8.07 27.48 15.80
CA ARG A 34 -7.88 28.71 15.03
C ARG A 34 -7.83 28.48 13.51
N GLU A 35 -7.56 27.25 13.11
CA GLU A 35 -7.31 26.82 11.73
C GLU A 35 -8.61 26.57 10.94
N PHE A 36 -9.73 26.41 11.66
CA PHE A 36 -11.04 26.07 11.11
C PHE A 36 -12.12 27.00 11.64
N SER A 37 -13.12 27.24 10.79
CA SER A 37 -14.33 28.01 11.08
C SER A 37 -15.58 27.20 10.74
N VAL A 38 -16.69 27.53 11.39
CA VAL A 38 -18.01 26.97 11.02
C VAL A 38 -18.29 27.24 9.54
N GLY A 39 -18.75 26.22 8.82
CA GLY A 39 -18.98 26.25 7.37
C GLY A 39 -17.83 25.74 6.52
N ASP A 40 -16.63 25.54 7.09
CA ASP A 40 -15.51 24.96 6.36
C ASP A 40 -15.82 23.53 5.91
N LYS A 41 -15.54 23.23 4.64
CA LYS A 41 -15.49 21.86 4.12
C LYS A 41 -14.17 21.22 4.56
N VAL A 42 -14.25 20.07 5.20
CA VAL A 42 -13.09 19.37 5.77
C VAL A 42 -13.10 17.88 5.46
N SER A 43 -11.92 17.28 5.54
CA SER A 43 -11.75 15.83 5.57
C SER A 43 -11.10 15.39 6.88
N VAL A 44 -11.40 14.18 7.30
CA VAL A 44 -10.87 13.53 8.51
C VAL A 44 -9.88 12.46 8.08
N ILE A 45 -8.62 12.65 8.45
CA ILE A 45 -7.49 11.75 8.19
C ILE A 45 -7.35 10.79 9.38
N PRO A 46 -7.09 9.48 9.15
CA PRO A 46 -6.95 8.49 10.22
C PRO A 46 -5.61 8.61 10.97
N SER A 47 -5.44 9.67 11.76
CA SER A 47 -4.23 9.97 12.54
C SER A 47 -4.45 9.95 14.06
N PHE A 48 -5.52 9.32 14.51
CA PHE A 48 -5.96 9.22 15.91
C PHE A 48 -6.33 7.76 16.27
N MET A 49 -6.77 7.51 17.51
CA MET A 49 -7.31 6.21 17.89
C MET A 49 -8.82 6.14 17.61
N PHE A 50 -9.24 5.21 16.74
CA PHE A 50 -10.66 5.05 16.36
C PHE A 50 -11.57 4.61 17.52
N THR A 51 -10.98 4.19 18.65
CA THR A 51 -11.68 3.89 19.90
C THR A 51 -12.01 5.13 20.72
N GLU A 52 -11.31 6.24 20.49
CA GLU A 52 -11.53 7.53 21.18
C GLU A 52 -12.43 8.46 20.37
N TYR A 53 -12.26 8.44 19.04
CA TYR A 53 -13.03 9.24 18.10
C TYR A 53 -13.54 8.33 16.98
N GLY A 54 -14.84 8.33 16.72
CA GLY A 54 -15.43 7.58 15.60
C GLY A 54 -16.09 8.49 14.59
N THR A 55 -16.03 8.09 13.32
CA THR A 55 -16.60 8.85 12.19
C THR A 55 -17.96 8.35 11.74
N TYR A 56 -18.48 7.25 12.30
CA TYR A 56 -19.82 6.74 11.99
C TYR A 56 -20.89 7.47 12.80
N GLY A 57 -21.34 8.61 12.29
CA GLY A 57 -22.44 9.39 12.83
C GLY A 57 -22.75 10.60 11.94
N GLU A 58 -23.94 11.19 12.11
CA GLU A 58 -24.32 12.41 11.39
C GLU A 58 -23.53 13.63 11.89
N ILE A 59 -23.15 13.63 13.18
CA ILE A 59 -22.31 14.63 13.83
C ILE A 59 -21.27 13.89 14.66
N VAL A 60 -19.99 14.26 14.48
CA VAL A 60 -18.87 13.63 15.16
C VAL A 60 -17.87 14.67 15.66
N ASN A 61 -17.29 14.42 16.84
CA ASN A 61 -16.22 15.25 17.38
C ASN A 61 -14.87 14.72 16.91
N MET A 62 -14.07 15.56 16.27
CA MET A 62 -12.75 15.16 15.76
C MET A 62 -11.64 16.02 16.37
N PRO A 63 -10.47 15.43 16.69
CA PRO A 63 -9.34 16.21 17.16
C PRO A 63 -8.77 17.04 16.00
N VAL A 64 -8.38 18.29 16.29
CA VAL A 64 -7.96 19.26 15.26
C VAL A 64 -6.82 18.75 14.36
N HIS A 65 -5.90 17.96 14.90
CA HIS A 65 -4.76 17.39 14.16
C HIS A 65 -5.15 16.32 13.12
N ALA A 66 -6.38 15.81 13.20
CA ALA A 66 -6.93 14.83 12.25
C ALA A 66 -7.79 15.47 11.17
N VAL A 67 -8.05 16.77 11.26
CA VAL A 67 -8.91 17.49 10.33
C VAL A 67 -8.03 18.28 9.36
N VAL A 68 -8.34 18.18 8.07
CA VAL A 68 -7.69 18.97 7.02
C VAL A 68 -8.72 19.67 6.15
N LYS A 69 -8.32 20.75 5.48
CA LYS A 69 -9.16 21.41 4.48
C LYS A 69 -9.48 20.43 3.36
N HIS A 70 -10.75 20.41 2.94
CA HIS A 70 -11.20 19.50 1.90
C HIS A 70 -10.60 19.88 0.54
N PRO A 71 -10.03 18.91 -0.22
CA PRO A 71 -9.54 19.17 -1.57
C PRO A 71 -10.68 19.57 -2.51
N GLU A 72 -10.57 20.71 -3.20
CA GLU A 72 -11.64 21.24 -4.06
C GLU A 72 -11.99 20.35 -5.27
N ASN A 73 -11.06 19.47 -5.66
CA ASN A 73 -11.19 18.59 -6.81
C ASN A 73 -11.85 17.23 -6.48
N LEU A 74 -12.25 17.00 -5.23
CA LEU A 74 -12.92 15.77 -4.80
C LEU A 74 -14.36 16.06 -4.39
N THR A 75 -15.26 15.10 -4.60
CA THR A 75 -16.56 15.12 -3.92
C THR A 75 -16.39 14.70 -2.45
N MET A 76 -17.40 14.95 -1.62
CA MET A 76 -17.39 14.51 -0.22
C MET A 76 -17.23 12.99 -0.10
N GLU A 77 -17.90 12.23 -0.96
CA GLU A 77 -17.84 10.78 -1.00
C GLU A 77 -16.44 10.28 -1.39
N GLN A 78 -15.82 10.94 -2.38
CA GLN A 78 -14.46 10.61 -2.79
C GLN A 78 -13.46 10.90 -1.68
N ALA A 79 -13.53 12.07 -1.05
CA ALA A 79 -12.63 12.43 0.05
C ALA A 79 -12.79 11.51 1.26
N ALA A 80 -14.03 11.14 1.60
CA ALA A 80 -14.32 10.22 2.70
C ALA A 80 -13.77 8.80 2.50
N ALA A 81 -13.47 8.40 1.26
CA ALA A 81 -12.95 7.07 0.91
C ALA A 81 -11.46 7.05 0.55
N SER A 82 -10.75 8.17 0.67
CA SER A 82 -9.40 8.32 0.12
C SER A 82 -8.28 8.19 1.14
N TRP A 83 -8.42 8.77 2.34
CA TRP A 83 -7.28 9.04 3.21
C TRP A 83 -6.58 7.77 3.71
N MET A 84 -7.33 6.78 4.18
CA MET A 84 -6.81 5.53 4.72
C MET A 84 -5.97 4.79 3.69
N MET A 85 -6.48 4.65 2.46
CA MET A 85 -5.77 3.91 1.42
C MET A 85 -4.47 4.59 1.01
N PHE A 86 -4.47 5.92 0.88
CA PHE A 86 -3.28 6.68 0.48
C PHE A 86 -2.26 6.82 1.61
N VAL A 87 -2.68 7.14 2.84
CA VAL A 87 -1.75 7.24 3.99
C VAL A 87 -1.09 5.90 4.28
N THR A 88 -1.85 4.80 4.22
CA THR A 88 -1.29 3.45 4.41
C THR A 88 -0.23 3.12 3.35
N ALA A 89 -0.55 3.37 2.07
CA ALA A 89 0.37 3.13 0.97
C ALA A 89 1.60 4.06 1.03
N TYR A 90 1.41 5.33 1.38
CA TYR A 90 2.48 6.32 1.51
C TYR A 90 3.44 5.95 2.63
N GLY A 91 2.94 5.63 3.83
CA GLY A 91 3.76 5.17 4.93
C GLY A 91 4.59 3.94 4.54
N GLY A 92 3.95 2.95 3.91
CA GLY A 92 4.63 1.73 3.47
C GLY A 92 5.71 1.96 2.41
N LEU A 93 5.40 2.69 1.34
CA LEU A 93 6.31 2.85 0.19
C LEU A 93 7.34 3.97 0.39
N ILE A 94 6.92 5.12 0.90
CA ILE A 94 7.76 6.30 1.00
C ILE A 94 8.47 6.33 2.34
N GLU A 95 7.74 6.14 3.45
CA GLU A 95 8.35 6.32 4.76
C GLU A 95 9.17 5.15 5.25
N PHE A 96 8.72 3.92 5.00
CA PHE A 96 9.48 2.73 5.36
C PHE A 96 10.24 2.16 4.16
N GLY A 97 9.59 2.05 3.00
CA GLY A 97 10.16 1.46 1.80
C GLY A 97 11.19 2.35 1.10
N LYS A 98 11.16 3.67 1.34
CA LYS A 98 12.06 4.66 0.74
C LYS A 98 12.20 4.51 -0.78
N VAL A 99 11.11 4.14 -1.46
CA VAL A 99 11.08 3.89 -2.92
C VAL A 99 11.64 5.09 -3.67
N GLN A 100 12.49 4.81 -4.66
CA GLN A 100 13.12 5.78 -5.53
C GLN A 100 12.72 5.57 -6.99
N LYS A 101 13.03 6.58 -7.81
CA LYS A 101 12.84 6.49 -9.26
C LYS A 101 13.64 5.30 -9.82
N GLY A 102 12.99 4.51 -10.66
CA GLY A 102 13.57 3.33 -11.31
C GLY A 102 13.53 2.05 -10.46
N ASP A 103 13.14 2.12 -9.18
CA ASP A 103 12.91 0.92 -8.38
C ASP A 103 11.75 0.10 -8.93
N PHE A 104 11.74 -1.20 -8.63
CA PHE A 104 10.62 -2.08 -8.92
C PHE A 104 9.81 -2.34 -7.65
N VAL A 105 8.52 -2.04 -7.71
CA VAL A 105 7.56 -2.27 -6.62
C VAL A 105 6.62 -3.39 -7.02
N VAL A 106 6.67 -4.51 -6.29
CA VAL A 106 5.81 -5.68 -6.52
C VAL A 106 4.64 -5.63 -5.54
N LEU A 107 3.43 -5.45 -6.05
CA LEU A 107 2.23 -5.22 -5.24
C LEU A 107 1.34 -6.46 -5.18
N GLY A 108 1.26 -7.07 -4.00
CA GLY A 108 0.27 -8.10 -3.70
C GLY A 108 -1.12 -7.50 -3.48
N GLY A 109 -2.18 -8.20 -3.92
CA GLY A 109 -3.54 -7.71 -3.70
C GLY A 109 -3.80 -6.35 -4.36
N ALA A 110 -3.19 -6.11 -5.53
CA ALA A 110 -3.15 -4.83 -6.22
C ALA A 110 -4.56 -4.26 -6.54
N THR A 111 -5.59 -5.10 -6.59
CA THR A 111 -6.98 -4.68 -6.84
C THR A 111 -7.71 -4.17 -5.59
N SER A 112 -7.06 -4.15 -4.42
CA SER A 112 -7.61 -3.54 -3.20
C SER A 112 -7.47 -2.02 -3.24
N SER A 113 -8.21 -1.29 -2.41
CA SER A 113 -8.07 0.18 -2.31
C SER A 113 -6.62 0.59 -2.04
N VAL A 114 -5.99 0.02 -1.01
CA VAL A 114 -4.56 0.27 -0.70
C VAL A 114 -3.65 -0.12 -1.86
N GLY A 115 -3.93 -1.23 -2.55
CA GLY A 115 -3.17 -1.64 -3.74
C GLY A 115 -3.22 -0.62 -4.86
N ILE A 116 -4.40 -0.07 -5.17
CA ILE A 116 -4.58 0.98 -6.17
C ILE A 116 -3.87 2.28 -5.75
N ALA A 117 -3.97 2.68 -4.48
CA ALA A 117 -3.21 3.82 -3.96
C ALA A 117 -1.69 3.60 -4.08
N ALA A 118 -1.22 2.40 -3.76
CA ALA A 118 0.19 2.03 -3.85
C ALA A 118 0.72 2.07 -5.29
N ILE A 119 -0.08 1.65 -6.29
CA ILE A 119 0.28 1.82 -7.71
C ILE A 119 0.51 3.32 -7.98
N GLN A 120 -0.47 4.16 -7.67
CA GLN A 120 -0.39 5.59 -7.97
C GLN A 120 0.79 6.27 -7.28
N ILE A 121 1.01 6.01 -5.99
CA ILE A 121 2.14 6.57 -5.23
C ILE A 121 3.49 6.10 -5.80
N ALA A 122 3.65 4.82 -6.10
CA ALA A 122 4.87 4.29 -6.69
C ALA A 122 5.16 4.93 -8.06
N LYS A 123 4.12 5.12 -8.89
CA LYS A 123 4.25 5.81 -10.18
C LYS A 123 4.61 7.29 -10.02
N MET A 124 4.04 7.99 -9.03
CA MET A 124 4.43 9.38 -8.71
C MET A 124 5.91 9.49 -8.33
N GLN A 125 6.48 8.46 -7.70
CA GLN A 125 7.90 8.38 -7.36
C GLN A 125 8.79 7.98 -8.56
N GLY A 126 8.20 7.68 -9.72
CA GLY A 126 8.91 7.22 -10.91
C GLY A 126 9.39 5.78 -10.84
N ALA A 127 8.78 4.95 -9.99
CA ALA A 127 9.06 3.53 -9.91
C ALA A 127 8.32 2.73 -11.01
N ASN A 128 8.81 1.51 -11.24
CA ASN A 128 8.17 0.50 -12.07
C ASN A 128 7.28 -0.38 -11.18
N VAL A 129 6.02 -0.56 -11.54
CA VAL A 129 5.02 -1.25 -10.74
C VAL A 129 4.63 -2.57 -11.38
N ILE A 130 4.86 -3.66 -10.65
CA ILE A 130 4.41 -5.00 -11.02
C ILE A 130 3.24 -5.36 -10.11
N ALA A 131 2.03 -5.39 -10.68
CA ALA A 131 0.82 -5.70 -9.96
C ALA A 131 0.53 -7.20 -9.98
N LEU A 132 0.39 -7.81 -8.80
CA LEU A 132 -0.02 -9.20 -8.69
C LEU A 132 -1.55 -9.32 -8.57
N SER A 133 -2.13 -10.14 -9.43
CA SER A 133 -3.53 -10.56 -9.36
C SER A 133 -3.62 -12.08 -9.25
N ARG A 134 -4.80 -12.63 -8.91
CA ARG A 134 -4.97 -14.10 -8.91
C ARG A 134 -5.09 -14.66 -10.33
N THR A 135 -5.70 -13.91 -11.23
CA THR A 135 -5.97 -14.25 -12.62
C THR A 135 -5.85 -12.99 -13.47
N HIS A 136 -5.70 -13.14 -14.78
CA HIS A 136 -5.62 -12.04 -15.75
C HIS A 136 -6.92 -11.24 -15.90
N ALA A 137 -8.04 -11.73 -15.38
CA ALA A 137 -9.36 -11.10 -15.51
C ALA A 137 -9.47 -9.65 -15.02
N LYS A 138 -8.54 -9.18 -14.17
CA LYS A 138 -8.46 -7.79 -13.68
C LYS A 138 -7.21 -7.05 -14.17
N GLY A 139 -6.47 -7.61 -15.12
CA GLY A 139 -5.20 -7.07 -15.61
C GLY A 139 -5.37 -5.69 -16.23
N ASP A 140 -6.31 -5.55 -17.17
CA ASP A 140 -6.55 -4.27 -17.85
C ASP A 140 -6.88 -3.13 -16.89
N VAL A 141 -7.66 -3.41 -15.84
CA VAL A 141 -7.97 -2.43 -14.81
C VAL A 141 -6.71 -2.00 -14.06
N LEU A 142 -5.80 -2.93 -13.74
CA LEU A 142 -4.55 -2.60 -13.05
C LEU A 142 -3.60 -1.78 -13.93
N LEU A 143 -3.52 -2.12 -15.21
CA LEU A 143 -2.75 -1.36 -16.20
C LEU A 143 -3.31 0.06 -16.36
N GLN A 144 -4.63 0.22 -16.49
CA GLN A 144 -5.29 1.52 -16.54
C GLN A 144 -5.07 2.36 -15.27
N LYS A 145 -4.85 1.73 -14.12
CA LYS A 145 -4.54 2.41 -12.85
C LYS A 145 -3.06 2.76 -12.70
N GLY A 146 -2.22 2.39 -13.67
CA GLY A 146 -0.82 2.80 -13.77
C GLY A 146 0.20 1.69 -13.50
N ALA A 147 -0.22 0.43 -13.33
CA ALA A 147 0.74 -0.67 -13.28
C ALA A 147 1.45 -0.80 -14.63
N ASP A 148 2.76 -1.07 -14.62
CA ASP A 148 3.54 -1.31 -15.84
C ASP A 148 3.36 -2.76 -16.30
N PHE A 149 3.27 -3.69 -15.35
CA PHE A 149 3.10 -5.11 -15.62
C PHE A 149 2.07 -5.74 -14.67
N VAL A 150 1.38 -6.76 -15.16
CA VAL A 150 0.50 -7.62 -14.36
C VAL A 150 1.00 -9.05 -14.42
N ILE A 151 1.07 -9.70 -13.26
CA ILE A 151 1.37 -11.12 -13.14
C ILE A 151 0.19 -11.80 -12.44
N ALA A 152 -0.44 -12.76 -13.12
CA ALA A 152 -1.50 -13.58 -12.60
C ALA A 152 -0.92 -14.79 -11.86
N THR A 153 -0.97 -14.79 -10.54
CA THR A 153 -0.26 -15.76 -9.70
C THR A 153 -0.75 -17.20 -9.81
N LYS A 154 -1.92 -17.46 -10.43
CA LYS A 154 -2.40 -18.83 -10.72
C LYS A 154 -2.17 -19.28 -12.15
N GLU A 155 -1.80 -18.36 -13.05
CA GLU A 155 -1.77 -18.59 -14.50
C GLU A 155 -0.36 -18.41 -15.07
N ASP A 156 0.47 -17.59 -14.42
CA ASP A 156 1.84 -17.31 -14.81
C ASP A 156 2.87 -17.98 -13.86
N ASP A 157 4.05 -18.29 -14.38
CA ASP A 157 5.24 -18.53 -13.55
C ASP A 157 5.74 -17.20 -12.99
N VAL A 158 5.39 -16.93 -11.73
CA VAL A 158 5.69 -15.68 -11.04
C VAL A 158 7.19 -15.40 -10.99
N THR A 159 8.01 -16.41 -10.68
CA THR A 159 9.46 -16.23 -10.52
C THR A 159 10.09 -15.88 -11.86
N CYS A 160 9.74 -16.63 -12.91
CA CYS A 160 10.20 -16.36 -14.27
C CYS A 160 9.78 -14.94 -14.71
N ARG A 161 8.52 -14.57 -14.54
CA ARG A 161 8.01 -13.25 -14.97
C ARG A 161 8.63 -12.09 -14.19
N LEU A 162 8.79 -12.22 -12.88
CA LEU A 162 9.48 -11.21 -12.07
C LEU A 162 10.93 -11.03 -12.52
N SER A 163 11.64 -12.12 -12.76
CA SER A 163 13.02 -12.04 -13.23
C SER A 163 13.15 -11.36 -14.58
N HIS A 164 12.25 -11.70 -15.52
CA HIS A 164 12.25 -11.13 -16.86
C HIS A 164 12.07 -9.61 -16.82
N HIS A 165 11.06 -9.12 -16.10
CA HIS A 165 10.78 -7.68 -16.04
C HIS A 165 11.84 -6.88 -15.25
N THR A 166 12.50 -7.50 -14.28
CA THR A 166 13.52 -6.83 -13.46
C THR A 166 14.93 -6.90 -14.07
N SER A 167 15.20 -7.84 -14.98
CA SER A 167 16.51 -8.01 -15.63
C SER A 167 16.65 -7.23 -16.95
N GLU A 168 15.58 -7.03 -17.72
CA GLU A 168 15.63 -6.25 -18.98
C GLU A 168 15.97 -4.76 -18.79
N SER A 169 15.91 -4.23 -17.56
CA SER A 169 16.36 -2.87 -17.26
C SER A 169 17.85 -2.75 -16.91
N ILE A 170 18.60 -3.86 -16.82
CA ILE A 170 20.05 -3.85 -16.55
C ILE A 170 20.87 -3.68 -17.84
N THR A 171 20.30 -3.94 -19.02
CA THR A 171 21.01 -3.84 -20.31
C THR A 171 21.10 -2.41 -20.89
N GLY A 172 20.72 -1.39 -20.11
CA GLY A 172 20.69 0.03 -20.53
C GLY A 172 21.95 0.87 -20.22
N THR A 173 23.14 0.28 -20.07
CA THR A 173 24.40 1.05 -19.96
C THR A 173 25.32 0.79 -21.15
N SER A 174 25.54 1.88 -21.91
CA SER A 174 26.65 2.16 -22.84
C SER A 174 27.80 1.15 -22.86
N THR A 175 28.11 0.57 -24.02
CA THR A 175 29.42 0.65 -24.72
C THR A 175 29.39 -0.13 -26.05
N SER A 176 30.18 0.34 -27.01
CA SER A 176 30.46 -0.14 -28.37
C SER A 176 30.67 -1.66 -28.55
N THR A 177 29.90 -2.27 -29.48
CA THR A 177 30.17 -3.43 -30.39
C THR A 177 30.82 -4.74 -29.87
N PRO A 178 30.65 -5.90 -30.54
CA PRO A 178 29.92 -7.06 -29.98
C PRO A 178 30.77 -8.34 -29.89
N THR A 179 30.49 -9.27 -28.96
CA THR A 179 30.88 -10.68 -29.16
C THR A 179 30.01 -11.67 -28.39
N THR A 180 29.37 -12.54 -29.18
CA THR A 180 28.95 -13.93 -28.95
C THR A 180 29.31 -14.57 -27.62
N VAL A 181 28.32 -15.04 -26.84
CA VAL A 181 28.12 -16.48 -26.59
C VAL A 181 26.68 -16.75 -26.13
N ALA A 182 25.94 -17.49 -26.94
CA ALA A 182 24.85 -18.32 -26.48
C ALA A 182 25.45 -19.57 -25.83
N ASN A 183 25.20 -19.79 -24.54
CA ASN A 183 24.87 -21.08 -23.93
C ASN A 183 24.94 -20.99 -22.40
N ALA A 184 24.03 -21.75 -21.78
CA ALA A 184 23.73 -21.84 -20.34
C ALA A 184 22.91 -20.64 -19.81
N ALA A 185 21.60 -20.87 -19.67
CA ALA A 185 20.72 -20.03 -18.90
C ALA A 185 21.33 -19.83 -17.49
N PRO A 186 21.67 -18.60 -17.08
CA PRO A 186 22.18 -18.38 -15.73
C PRO A 186 21.01 -18.50 -14.75
N GLU A 187 21.22 -19.31 -13.71
CA GLU A 187 20.36 -19.35 -12.53
C GLU A 187 19.99 -17.94 -12.08
N CYS A 188 18.69 -17.69 -12.02
CA CYS A 188 18.17 -16.38 -11.73
C CYS A 188 18.33 -16.08 -10.23
N LYS A 189 19.33 -15.28 -9.87
CA LYS A 189 19.42 -14.66 -8.53
C LYS A 189 19.06 -13.18 -8.65
N PRO A 190 18.00 -12.70 -7.98
CA PRO A 190 17.64 -11.28 -8.01
C PRO A 190 18.69 -10.46 -7.25
N ASN A 191 19.31 -9.50 -7.94
CA ASN A 191 20.42 -8.70 -7.43
C ASN A 191 20.01 -7.31 -6.89
N LYS A 192 18.73 -7.11 -6.53
CA LYS A 192 18.23 -5.92 -5.82
C LYS A 192 17.08 -6.26 -4.88
N GLU A 193 16.94 -5.48 -3.81
CA GLU A 193 15.89 -5.63 -2.80
C GLU A 193 14.50 -5.45 -3.44
N ILE A 194 13.63 -6.45 -3.24
CA ILE A 194 12.23 -6.43 -3.69
C ILE A 194 11.38 -5.96 -2.50
N ALA A 195 10.80 -4.77 -2.57
CA ALA A 195 9.80 -4.32 -1.60
C ALA A 195 8.44 -4.97 -1.92
N THR A 196 7.98 -5.88 -1.06
CA THR A 196 6.68 -6.52 -1.16
C THR A 196 5.69 -5.90 -0.18
N ALA A 197 4.59 -5.33 -0.67
CA ALA A 197 3.46 -4.91 0.16
C ALA A 197 2.31 -5.91 0.02
N ASN A 198 1.81 -6.46 1.13
CA ASN A 198 0.65 -7.34 1.16
C ASN A 198 -0.39 -6.81 2.17
N SER A 199 -1.65 -6.72 1.75
CA SER A 199 -2.79 -6.26 2.54
C SER A 199 -3.13 -7.14 3.76
N LYS A 200 -2.40 -8.23 4.00
CA LYS A 200 -2.57 -9.10 5.18
C LYS A 200 -1.39 -9.15 6.15
N LYS A 201 -0.24 -8.52 5.86
CA LYS A 201 0.92 -8.37 6.76
C LYS A 201 1.93 -7.43 6.06
N LEU A 202 2.18 -6.26 6.65
CA LEU A 202 3.30 -5.39 6.27
C LEU A 202 4.58 -6.06 6.79
N LEU A 203 5.23 -6.87 5.96
CA LEU A 203 6.57 -7.39 6.26
C LEU A 203 7.58 -6.42 5.63
N VAL A 204 8.04 -5.47 6.45
CA VAL A 204 9.24 -4.68 6.15
C VAL A 204 10.44 -5.59 6.42
N PRO A 205 11.48 -5.64 5.57
CA PRO A 205 12.70 -6.35 5.90
C PRO A 205 13.34 -5.71 7.15
N ILE A 206 13.37 -6.45 8.25
CA ILE A 206 14.18 -6.10 9.41
C ILE A 206 15.63 -6.39 9.03
N LYS A 207 16.43 -5.34 8.92
CA LYS A 207 17.88 -5.43 8.77
C LYS A 207 18.46 -6.11 10.02
N HIS A 208 18.90 -7.35 9.91
CA HIS A 208 19.82 -7.94 10.88
C HIS A 208 21.08 -8.38 10.14
N ALA A 209 22.23 -7.89 10.60
CA ALA A 209 23.51 -8.29 10.05
C ALA A 209 23.81 -9.73 10.47
N GLY A 210 23.98 -10.60 9.48
CA GLY A 210 24.65 -11.90 9.63
C GLY A 210 23.79 -13.02 10.23
N ALA A 211 23.24 -13.88 9.37
CA ALA A 211 23.35 -15.35 9.43
C ALA A 211 22.48 -15.98 8.34
N GLU A 212 23.02 -17.00 7.67
CA GLU A 212 22.40 -17.78 6.59
C GLU A 212 21.00 -18.29 6.95
N ILE A 213 20.02 -18.08 6.07
CA ILE A 213 18.77 -18.84 6.12
C ILE A 213 18.91 -19.99 5.13
N SER A 214 19.32 -21.14 5.66
CA SER A 214 19.21 -22.44 5.01
C SER A 214 17.73 -22.76 4.74
N CYS A 215 17.45 -23.18 3.52
CA CYS A 215 16.14 -23.62 3.06
C CYS A 215 15.79 -24.96 3.75
N GLY A 216 14.85 -24.93 4.71
CA GLY A 216 14.39 -26.12 5.43
C GLY A 216 12.86 -26.19 5.44
N ASN A 217 12.34 -27.34 4.99
CA ASN A 217 10.92 -27.66 4.82
C ASN A 217 10.07 -27.37 6.07
N LEU A 218 8.92 -26.69 5.88
CA LEU A 218 7.85 -26.62 6.88
C LEU A 218 7.08 -27.95 6.91
N SER A 219 7.55 -28.87 7.75
CA SER A 219 6.74 -29.95 8.30
C SER A 219 5.91 -29.41 9.47
N TYR A 220 4.60 -29.57 9.37
CA TYR A 220 3.63 -29.36 10.44
C TYR A 220 3.99 -30.18 11.71
N PHE A 221 4.12 -29.52 12.86
CA PHE A 221 3.88 -30.08 14.20
C PHE A 221 2.97 -29.08 14.93
N ALA A 222 1.67 -29.35 15.04
CA ALA A 222 0.99 -30.20 16.02
C ALA A 222 0.67 -29.45 17.33
N LYS A 223 -0.63 -29.42 17.64
CA LYS A 223 -1.23 -28.99 18.90
C LYS A 223 -0.71 -29.83 20.07
N THR A 224 -0.43 -29.18 21.20
CA THR A 224 -1.08 -29.33 22.51
C THR A 224 -0.71 -28.15 23.38
#